data_AF-A0A7C4WS05-F1
#
_entry.id   AF-A0A7C4WS05-F1
#
_cell.length_a   1.000
_cell.length_b   1.000
_cell.length_c   1.000
_cell.angle_alpha   90.00
_cell.angle_beta   90.00
_cell.angle_gamma   90.00
#
_symmetry.space_group_name_H-M   'P 1'
#
loop_
_entity.id
_entity.type
_entity.pdbx_description
1 polymer ?
#
loop_
_entity_poly.entity_id
_entity_poly.type
_entity_poly.pdbx_seq_one_letter_code
_entity_poly.pdbx_strand_id
1 'polypeptide(L)'
;MPMFLPYLESMGKATPGIRSPPGSHIFPIDPIGIFRYPFPISTRWYDRLRQEAAMQGLRTVIAGVACADCHMPYRRVGAFKISDHHVRSPLLNINHACQTCHNVEEKELLHRAEAIQEVTHELRELAMDAVIALIGDLKAARESGLKDEALEAARRLQRQAQFRLDFVESENSTGFHAPHEAARVLATAADLARQGQLALRDAGFVPPRP
;
A
#
# COMPACT_ATOMS: atom_id res chain seq x y z
N MET A 1 -5.23 19.64 -31.62
CA MET A 1 -5.27 19.66 -30.15
C MET A 1 -4.01 18.97 -29.61
N PRO A 2 -2.98 19.72 -29.19
CA PRO A 2 -1.86 19.16 -28.44
C PRO A 2 -1.73 19.86 -27.06
N MET A 3 -1.83 19.12 -25.97
CA MET A 3 -1.54 19.62 -24.60
C MET A 3 -0.97 18.47 -23.75
N PHE A 4 0.20 17.96 -24.15
CA PHE A 4 0.95 16.95 -23.40
C PHE A 4 2.46 17.18 -23.54
N LEU A 5 2.93 18.42 -23.35
CA LEU A 5 4.37 18.77 -23.31
C LEU A 5 4.56 20.22 -22.82
N PRO A 6 4.47 20.49 -21.50
CA PRO A 6 5.40 21.50 -20.97
C PRO A 6 5.87 21.23 -19.52
N TYR A 7 6.11 19.97 -19.12
CA TYR A 7 6.71 19.69 -17.79
C TYR A 7 8.19 19.29 -17.84
N LEU A 8 8.72 18.93 -19.02
CA LEU A 8 10.10 18.45 -19.15
C LEU A 8 11.11 19.54 -19.56
N GLU A 9 10.65 20.72 -19.97
CA GLU A 9 11.52 21.75 -20.54
C GLU A 9 12.07 22.76 -19.51
N SER A 10 11.58 22.75 -18.26
CA SER A 10 12.07 23.65 -17.20
C SER A 10 13.22 23.09 -16.35
N MET A 11 13.69 21.85 -16.62
CA MET A 11 14.75 21.19 -15.82
C MET A 11 16.16 21.34 -16.40
N GLY A 12 16.40 22.32 -17.27
CA GLY A 12 17.61 22.36 -18.09
C GLY A 12 18.43 23.64 -18.02
N LYS A 13 18.83 24.16 -16.85
CA LYS A 13 20.04 25.02 -16.70
C LYS A 13 20.69 24.83 -15.32
N ALA A 14 21.70 23.96 -15.25
CA ALA A 14 22.60 23.88 -14.11
C ALA A 14 23.57 25.08 -14.13
N THR A 15 23.53 25.92 -13.10
CA THR A 15 24.59 26.90 -12.83
C THR A 15 25.82 26.18 -12.28
N PRO A 16 27.02 26.37 -12.84
CA PRO A 16 28.22 25.72 -12.34
C PRO A 16 28.77 26.49 -11.15
N GLY A 17 28.98 25.80 -10.03
CA GLY A 17 29.94 26.23 -9.00
C GLY A 17 29.37 26.72 -7.69
N ILE A 18 28.82 25.81 -6.87
CA ILE A 18 28.92 25.89 -5.41
C ILE A 18 29.16 24.46 -4.91
N ARG A 19 30.33 24.18 -4.33
CA ARG A 19 30.60 22.89 -3.67
C ARG A 19 29.86 22.85 -2.35
N SER A 20 28.95 21.89 -2.18
CA SER A 20 28.31 21.59 -0.90
C SER A 20 29.28 20.87 0.04
N PRO A 21 29.24 21.12 1.36
CA PRO A 21 30.06 20.39 2.34
C PRO A 21 29.58 18.93 2.48
N PRO A 22 30.48 18.00 2.89
CA PRO A 22 30.16 16.58 2.97
C PRO A 22 29.15 16.33 4.10
N GLY A 23 27.98 15.75 3.73
CA GLY A 23 26.91 15.40 4.69
C GLY A 23 25.51 15.86 4.29
N SER A 24 25.34 16.62 3.19
CA SER A 24 24.02 16.98 2.68
C SER A 24 23.60 16.05 1.54
N HIS A 25 22.81 15.03 1.84
CA HIS A 25 22.06 14.32 0.81
C HIS A 25 21.01 15.27 0.25
N ILE A 26 21.31 15.85 -0.91
CA ILE A 26 20.42 16.65 -1.73
C ILE A 26 19.39 15.68 -2.35
N PHE A 27 18.29 15.45 -1.64
CA PHE A 27 17.05 15.04 -2.26
C PHE A 27 16.19 16.30 -2.43
N PRO A 28 15.75 16.63 -3.66
CA PRO A 28 14.90 17.79 -3.86
C PRO A 28 13.63 17.60 -3.03
N ILE A 29 13.39 18.54 -2.12
CA ILE A 29 12.15 18.66 -1.37
C ILE A 29 11.05 18.88 -2.42
N ASP A 30 10.04 18.01 -2.49
CA ASP A 30 8.87 18.33 -3.29
C ASP A 30 8.25 19.60 -2.70
N PRO A 31 7.68 20.50 -3.51
CA PRO A 31 7.17 21.76 -3.02
C PRO A 31 6.06 21.61 -1.97
N ILE A 32 5.57 20.39 -1.67
CA ILE A 32 4.51 20.07 -0.70
C ILE A 32 5.06 19.38 0.57
N GLY A 33 6.30 18.87 0.58
CA GLY A 33 6.90 18.19 1.73
C GLY A 33 6.35 16.78 1.97
N ILE A 34 5.71 16.16 0.97
CA ILE A 34 5.03 14.86 1.08
C ILE A 34 6.02 13.70 0.94
N PHE A 35 7.04 13.85 0.09
CA PHE A 35 7.88 12.72 -0.36
C PHE A 35 9.20 12.53 0.39
N ARG A 36 9.37 13.16 1.54
CA ARG A 36 10.52 12.82 2.39
C ARG A 36 10.10 11.65 3.29
N TYR A 37 10.76 10.50 3.12
CA TYR A 37 10.89 9.48 4.16
C TYR A 37 12.18 9.71 4.99
N PRO A 38 12.33 10.76 5.84
CA PRO A 38 13.44 10.82 6.78
C PRO A 38 12.89 10.50 8.17
N PHE A 39 12.19 9.37 8.33
CA PHE A 39 11.95 8.92 9.70
C PHE A 39 13.24 8.27 10.20
N PRO A 40 13.78 8.67 11.36
CA PRO A 40 14.45 7.68 12.19
C PRO A 40 13.34 6.69 12.52
N ILE A 41 13.27 5.60 11.75
CA ILE A 41 12.23 4.61 11.95
C ILE A 41 12.45 4.12 13.38
N SER A 42 11.58 4.52 14.31
CA SER A 42 11.63 3.93 15.64
C SER A 42 11.49 2.43 15.39
N THR A 43 12.42 1.63 15.91
CA THR A 43 12.45 0.18 15.70
C THR A 43 11.07 -0.42 15.91
N ARG A 44 10.32 0.06 16.91
CA ARG A 44 8.92 -0.33 17.19
C ARG A 44 7.93 -0.14 16.04
N TRP A 45 8.01 0.94 15.26
CA TRP A 45 7.11 1.13 14.12
C TRP A 45 7.51 0.22 12.97
N TYR A 46 8.82 0.08 12.71
CA TYR A 46 9.33 -0.87 11.73
C TYR A 46 8.97 -2.32 12.09
N ASP A 47 9.12 -2.70 13.35
CA ASP A 47 8.85 -4.04 13.86
C ASP A 47 7.35 -4.35 13.79
N ARG A 48 6.49 -3.37 14.09
CA ARG A 48 5.05 -3.51 13.87
C ARG A 48 4.73 -3.68 12.40
N LEU A 49 5.30 -2.86 11.50
CA LEU A 49 5.11 -3.04 10.07
C LEU A 49 5.63 -4.39 9.57
N ARG A 50 6.74 -4.88 10.12
CA ARG A 50 7.31 -6.19 9.80
C ARG A 50 6.38 -7.31 10.24
N GLN A 51 5.67 -7.15 11.36
CA GLN A 51 4.61 -8.05 11.79
C GLN A 51 3.41 -7.96 10.84
N GLU A 52 2.94 -6.75 10.46
CA GLU A 52 1.86 -6.57 9.47
C GLU A 52 2.23 -7.23 8.13
N ALA A 53 3.49 -7.13 7.71
CA ALA A 53 3.98 -7.78 6.50
C ALA A 53 4.12 -9.29 6.58
N ALA A 54 4.51 -9.83 7.74
CA ALA A 54 4.47 -11.26 7.97
C ALA A 54 3.02 -11.80 7.93
N MET A 55 2.06 -10.99 8.36
CA MET A 55 0.64 -11.37 8.39
C MET A 55 -0.04 -11.34 7.01
N GLN A 56 0.50 -10.66 5.99
CA GLN A 56 -0.03 -10.79 4.62
C GLN A 56 0.17 -12.20 4.02
N GLY A 57 1.13 -12.97 4.54
CA GLY A 57 1.34 -14.38 4.19
C GLY A 57 0.41 -15.34 4.93
N LEU A 58 -0.70 -14.88 5.54
CA LEU A 58 -1.44 -15.65 6.52
C LEU A 58 -1.90 -17.03 6.02
N ARG A 59 -2.31 -17.15 4.75
CA ARG A 59 -2.72 -18.44 4.18
C ARG A 59 -1.59 -19.46 4.13
N THR A 60 -0.34 -19.02 3.87
CA THR A 60 0.81 -19.92 3.84
C THR A 60 1.24 -20.34 5.25
N VAL A 61 1.12 -19.43 6.23
CA VAL A 61 1.50 -19.68 7.62
C VAL A 61 0.46 -20.51 8.38
N ILE A 62 -0.85 -20.23 8.20
CA ILE A 62 -1.92 -20.92 8.94
C ILE A 62 -2.25 -22.27 8.33
N ALA A 63 -2.39 -22.35 7.00
CA ALA A 63 -2.84 -23.57 6.33
C ALA A 63 -1.67 -24.43 5.81
N GLY A 64 -0.42 -23.97 5.93
CA GLY A 64 0.75 -24.68 5.43
C GLY A 64 0.83 -24.81 3.90
N VAL A 65 0.08 -23.96 3.17
CA VAL A 65 0.02 -23.96 1.70
C VAL A 65 1.13 -23.08 1.15
N ALA A 66 2.00 -23.61 0.29
CA ALA A 66 3.07 -22.84 -0.34
C ALA A 66 2.57 -22.04 -1.55
N CYS A 67 3.32 -21.00 -1.94
CA CYS A 67 3.02 -20.22 -3.15
C CYS A 67 2.90 -21.12 -4.39
N ALA A 68 3.76 -22.14 -4.47
CA ALA A 68 3.81 -23.09 -5.58
C ALA A 68 2.56 -23.96 -5.67
N ASP A 69 1.84 -24.21 -4.57
CA ASP A 69 0.65 -25.07 -4.59
C ASP A 69 -0.48 -24.45 -5.42
N CYS A 70 -0.58 -23.11 -5.44
CA CYS A 70 -1.57 -22.39 -6.23
C CYS A 70 -0.99 -21.82 -7.55
N HIS A 71 0.22 -21.28 -7.53
CA HIS A 71 0.81 -20.59 -8.69
C HIS A 71 1.65 -21.47 -9.61
N MET A 72 2.05 -22.65 -9.14
CA MET A 72 2.82 -23.64 -9.91
C MET A 72 2.26 -25.06 -9.71
N PRO A 73 0.94 -25.27 -9.90
CA PRO A 73 0.31 -26.53 -9.55
C PRO A 73 0.89 -27.67 -10.37
N TYR A 74 0.88 -28.87 -9.81
CA TYR A 74 1.35 -30.06 -10.50
C TYR A 74 0.40 -30.44 -11.64
N ARG A 75 0.98 -30.77 -12.81
CA ARG A 75 0.27 -31.35 -13.96
C ARG A 75 0.90 -32.68 -14.37
N ARG A 76 0.10 -33.54 -15.02
CA ARG A 76 0.57 -34.80 -15.60
C ARG A 76 0.89 -34.63 -17.06
N VAL A 77 2.07 -35.09 -17.47
CA VAL A 77 2.48 -35.19 -18.88
C VAL A 77 2.96 -36.63 -19.11
N GLY A 78 2.10 -37.46 -19.70
CA GLY A 78 2.30 -38.90 -19.75
C GLY A 78 2.40 -39.49 -18.34
N ALA A 79 3.48 -40.21 -18.06
CA ALA A 79 3.76 -40.80 -16.73
C ALA A 79 4.37 -39.81 -15.72
N PHE A 80 4.79 -38.61 -16.17
CA PHE A 80 5.53 -37.68 -15.33
C PHE A 80 4.59 -36.70 -14.59
N LYS A 81 4.92 -36.42 -13.33
CA LYS A 81 4.36 -35.32 -12.54
C LYS A 81 5.34 -34.15 -12.60
N ILE A 82 4.91 -33.02 -13.17
CA ILE A 82 5.75 -31.82 -13.33
C ILE A 82 5.04 -30.60 -12.76
N SER A 83 5.79 -29.64 -12.21
CA SER A 83 5.23 -28.35 -11.81
C SER A 83 4.95 -27.49 -13.04
N ASP A 84 3.78 -26.85 -13.09
CA ASP A 84 3.52 -25.83 -14.09
C ASP A 84 4.36 -24.58 -13.79
N HIS A 85 5.16 -24.14 -14.76
CA HIS A 85 6.02 -22.95 -14.62
C HIS A 85 5.41 -21.72 -15.31
N HIS A 86 4.21 -21.84 -15.88
CA HIS A 86 3.45 -20.70 -16.35
C HIS A 86 2.79 -19.97 -15.17
N VAL A 87 3.61 -19.24 -14.41
CA VAL A 87 3.18 -18.51 -13.21
C VAL A 87 2.24 -17.37 -13.62
N ARG A 88 0.98 -17.48 -13.19
CA ARG A 88 -0.10 -16.52 -13.48
C ARG A 88 -1.14 -16.56 -12.37
N SER A 89 -2.24 -15.84 -12.55
CA SER A 89 -3.39 -15.92 -11.63
C SER A 89 -3.89 -17.37 -11.54
N PRO A 90 -3.97 -17.95 -10.32
CA PRO A 90 -4.55 -19.28 -10.09
C PRO A 90 -6.01 -19.38 -10.53
N LEU A 91 -6.73 -18.26 -10.59
CA LEU A 91 -8.12 -18.20 -11.05
C LEU A 91 -8.28 -18.54 -12.55
N LEU A 92 -7.18 -18.54 -13.32
CA LEU A 92 -7.17 -19.02 -14.71
C LEU A 92 -6.98 -20.54 -14.82
N ASN A 93 -6.83 -21.24 -13.69
CA ASN A 93 -6.58 -22.67 -13.61
C ASN A 93 -7.11 -23.28 -12.29
N ILE A 94 -8.36 -22.97 -11.94
CA ILE A 94 -8.97 -23.30 -10.64
C ILE A 94 -8.96 -24.81 -10.37
N ASN A 95 -9.19 -25.62 -11.40
CA ASN A 95 -9.14 -27.08 -11.31
C ASN A 95 -7.85 -27.58 -10.65
N HIS A 96 -6.70 -27.13 -11.14
CA HIS A 96 -5.40 -27.58 -10.67
C HIS A 96 -4.90 -26.81 -9.45
N ALA A 97 -5.27 -25.55 -9.29
CA ALA A 97 -4.78 -24.69 -8.21
C ALA A 97 -5.61 -24.78 -6.91
N CYS A 98 -6.90 -25.11 -7.01
CA CYS A 98 -7.83 -25.02 -5.88
C CYS A 98 -8.56 -26.33 -5.59
N GLN A 99 -9.03 -27.05 -6.62
CA GLN A 99 -9.85 -28.25 -6.43
C GLN A 99 -9.07 -29.49 -5.97
N THR A 100 -7.74 -29.40 -5.93
CA THR A 100 -6.89 -30.40 -5.25
C THR A 100 -7.17 -30.47 -3.75
N CYS A 101 -7.65 -29.38 -3.16
CA CYS A 101 -7.98 -29.26 -1.73
C CYS A 101 -9.46 -28.94 -1.47
N HIS A 102 -10.14 -28.27 -2.40
CA HIS A 102 -11.52 -27.82 -2.26
C HIS A 102 -12.48 -28.62 -3.16
N ASN A 103 -13.28 -29.51 -2.56
CA ASN A 103 -14.30 -30.29 -3.29
C ASN A 103 -15.59 -29.48 -3.50
N VAL A 104 -15.50 -28.40 -4.28
CA VAL A 104 -16.62 -27.54 -4.69
C VAL A 104 -16.43 -27.10 -6.15
N GLU A 105 -17.51 -26.67 -6.79
CA GLU A 105 -17.50 -26.27 -8.20
C GLU A 105 -16.56 -25.08 -8.49
N GLU A 106 -15.90 -25.08 -9.65
CA GLU A 106 -14.95 -24.01 -10.02
C GLU A 106 -15.60 -22.63 -9.99
N LYS A 107 -16.86 -22.53 -10.43
CA LYS A 107 -17.64 -21.28 -10.41
C LYS A 107 -17.83 -20.75 -9.00
N GLU A 108 -18.02 -21.62 -8.02
CA GLU A 108 -18.19 -21.21 -6.64
C GLU A 108 -16.85 -20.71 -6.04
N LEU A 109 -15.74 -21.38 -6.36
CA LEU A 109 -14.41 -20.93 -5.95
C LEU A 109 -14.04 -19.58 -6.55
N LEU A 110 -14.35 -19.38 -7.85
CA LEU A 110 -14.16 -18.11 -8.54
C LEU A 110 -14.95 -17.00 -7.84
N HIS A 111 -16.25 -17.21 -7.63
CA HIS A 111 -17.12 -16.23 -6.99
C HIS A 111 -16.65 -15.86 -5.57
N ARG A 112 -16.16 -16.85 -4.78
CA ARG A 112 -15.60 -16.57 -3.45
C ARG A 112 -14.32 -15.72 -3.52
N ALA A 113 -13.44 -15.99 -4.49
CA ALA A 113 -12.23 -15.21 -4.69
C ALA A 113 -12.56 -13.77 -5.13
N GLU A 114 -13.46 -13.63 -6.10
CA GLU A 114 -13.92 -12.32 -6.59
C GLU A 114 -14.60 -11.51 -5.49
N ALA A 115 -15.45 -12.12 -4.66
CA ALA A 115 -16.09 -11.44 -3.53
C ALA A 115 -15.06 -10.89 -2.51
N ILE A 116 -13.98 -11.63 -2.27
CA ILE A 116 -12.87 -11.16 -1.42
C ILE A 116 -12.18 -9.95 -2.07
N GLN A 117 -11.91 -10.02 -3.37
CA GLN A 117 -11.24 -8.96 -4.11
C GLN A 117 -12.11 -7.71 -4.21
N GLU A 118 -13.41 -7.86 -4.40
CA GLU A 118 -14.39 -6.77 -4.45
C GLU A 118 -14.45 -6.01 -3.12
N VAL A 119 -14.63 -6.73 -2.00
CA VAL A 119 -14.61 -6.11 -0.65
C VAL A 119 -13.28 -5.41 -0.39
N THR A 120 -12.15 -6.03 -0.74
CA THR A 120 -10.82 -5.41 -0.55
C THR A 120 -10.67 -4.15 -1.39
N HIS A 121 -11.13 -4.19 -2.65
CA HIS A 121 -11.12 -3.05 -3.55
C HIS A 121 -11.96 -1.88 -3.01
N GLU A 122 -13.17 -2.15 -2.52
CA GLU A 122 -14.03 -1.12 -1.92
C GLU A 122 -13.36 -0.46 -0.69
N LEU A 123 -12.78 -1.27 0.20
CA LEU A 123 -12.05 -0.75 1.36
C LEU A 123 -10.82 0.07 0.96
N ARG A 124 -10.14 -0.33 -0.11
CA ARG A 124 -9.01 0.43 -0.66
C ARG A 124 -9.47 1.79 -1.13
N GLU A 125 -10.52 1.87 -1.93
CA GLU A 125 -11.03 3.15 -2.44
C GLU A 125 -11.39 4.10 -1.28
N LEU A 126 -12.07 3.58 -0.25
CA LEU A 126 -12.39 4.37 0.94
C LEU A 126 -11.15 4.90 1.67
N ALA A 127 -10.10 4.07 1.80
CA ALA A 127 -8.84 4.49 2.41
C ALA A 127 -8.07 5.50 1.53
N MET A 128 -8.06 5.28 0.23
CA MET A 128 -7.44 6.17 -0.76
C MET A 128 -8.10 7.54 -0.76
N ASP A 129 -9.43 7.60 -0.81
CA ASP A 129 -10.21 8.83 -0.73
C ASP A 129 -9.89 9.60 0.56
N ALA A 130 -9.80 8.91 1.69
CA ALA A 130 -9.45 9.54 2.97
C ALA A 130 -8.02 10.13 2.95
N VAL A 131 -7.05 9.40 2.38
CA VAL A 131 -5.66 9.88 2.24
C VAL A 131 -5.58 11.08 1.30
N ILE A 132 -6.25 11.03 0.15
CA ILE A 132 -6.31 12.12 -0.82
C ILE A 132 -6.96 13.36 -0.20
N ALA A 133 -8.07 13.19 0.54
CA ALA A 133 -8.72 14.29 1.24
C ALA A 133 -7.78 14.96 2.26
N LEU A 134 -7.04 14.19 3.04
CA LEU A 134 -6.04 14.74 3.97
C LEU A 134 -4.91 15.47 3.25
N ILE A 135 -4.42 14.96 2.11
CA ILE A 135 -3.41 15.64 1.29
C ILE A 135 -3.95 16.99 0.79
N GLY A 136 -5.21 17.03 0.36
CA GLY A 136 -5.91 18.26 -0.02
C GLY A 136 -5.99 19.27 1.12
N ASP A 137 -6.40 18.82 2.31
CA ASP A 137 -6.49 19.65 3.52
C ASP A 137 -5.12 20.21 3.93
N LEU A 138 -4.07 19.38 3.90
CA LEU A 138 -2.70 19.79 4.18
C LEU A 138 -2.21 20.87 3.22
N LYS A 139 -2.53 20.73 1.93
CA LYS A 139 -2.21 21.73 0.90
C LYS A 139 -2.92 23.05 1.18
N ALA A 140 -4.24 23.01 1.41
CA ALA A 140 -5.03 24.21 1.70
C ALA A 140 -4.57 24.91 2.98
N ALA A 141 -4.28 24.16 4.04
CA ALA A 141 -3.74 24.68 5.30
C ALA A 141 -2.43 25.43 5.08
N ARG A 142 -1.51 24.85 4.30
CA ARG A 142 -0.25 25.52 3.96
C ARG A 142 -0.45 26.79 3.13
N GLU A 143 -1.33 26.75 2.13
CA GLU A 143 -1.66 27.91 1.29
C GLU A 143 -2.32 29.05 2.09
N SER A 144 -3.03 28.73 3.17
CA SER A 144 -3.58 29.73 4.10
C SER A 144 -2.55 30.36 5.06
N GLY A 145 -1.29 29.93 5.00
CA GLY A 145 -0.19 30.49 5.78
C GLY A 145 0.07 29.81 7.12
N LEU A 146 -0.47 28.61 7.37
CA LEU A 146 -0.07 27.82 8.54
C LEU A 146 1.42 27.49 8.46
N LYS A 147 2.13 27.68 9.57
CA LYS A 147 3.55 27.35 9.70
C LYS A 147 3.76 25.83 9.65
N ASP A 148 4.92 25.40 9.18
CA ASP A 148 5.25 23.97 9.04
C ASP A 148 5.14 23.20 10.35
N GLU A 149 5.45 23.82 11.50
CA GLU A 149 5.35 23.17 12.82
C GLU A 149 3.90 22.78 13.16
N ALA A 150 2.91 23.58 12.73
CA ALA A 150 1.50 23.29 12.94
C ALA A 150 0.99 22.15 12.05
N LEU A 151 1.69 21.84 10.96
CA LEU A 151 1.31 20.79 10.00
C LEU A 151 1.91 19.42 10.34
N GLU A 152 2.93 19.36 11.20
CA GLU A 152 3.75 18.16 11.38
C GLU A 152 2.95 16.95 11.91
N ALA A 153 2.03 17.18 12.85
CA ALA A 153 1.20 16.10 13.40
C ALA A 153 0.33 15.44 12.32
N ALA A 154 -0.30 16.26 11.48
CA ALA A 154 -1.14 15.79 10.38
C ALA A 154 -0.32 15.15 9.25
N ARG A 155 0.84 15.73 8.89
CA ARG A 155 1.77 15.13 7.91
C ARG A 155 2.28 13.77 8.37
N ARG A 156 2.57 13.60 9.66
CA ARG A 156 2.96 12.30 10.21
C ARG A 156 1.85 11.26 10.04
N LEU A 157 0.62 11.61 10.36
CA LEU A 157 -0.54 10.71 10.21
C LEU A 157 -0.79 10.39 8.73
N GLN A 158 -0.68 11.38 7.84
CA GLN A 158 -0.77 11.19 6.39
C GLN A 158 0.26 10.16 5.89
N ARG A 159 1.53 10.28 6.27
CA ARG A 159 2.57 9.32 5.88
C ARG A 159 2.29 7.90 6.39
N GLN A 160 1.78 7.78 7.62
CA GLN A 160 1.42 6.48 8.20
C GLN A 160 0.20 5.84 7.53
N ALA A 161 -0.77 6.65 7.09
CA ALA A 161 -1.92 6.21 6.34
C ALA A 161 -1.53 5.78 4.93
N GLN A 162 -0.78 6.62 4.21
CA GLN A 162 -0.33 6.34 2.85
C GLN A 162 0.56 5.09 2.79
N PHE A 163 1.49 4.92 3.73
CA PHE A 163 2.32 3.71 3.77
C PHE A 163 1.47 2.44 3.87
N ARG A 164 0.41 2.44 4.69
CA ARG A 164 -0.49 1.28 4.86
C ARG A 164 -1.31 1.00 3.61
N LEU A 165 -1.82 2.04 2.98
CA LEU A 165 -2.52 1.94 1.70
C LEU A 165 -1.59 1.33 0.64
N ASP A 166 -0.41 1.93 0.44
CA ASP A 166 0.60 1.49 -0.53
C ASP A 166 1.05 0.06 -0.26
N PHE A 167 1.12 -0.34 1.02
CA PHE A 167 1.49 -1.69 1.44
C PHE A 167 0.47 -2.75 1.00
N VAL A 168 -0.83 -2.44 1.08
CA VAL A 168 -1.88 -3.34 0.56
C VAL A 168 -1.92 -3.30 -0.97
N GLU A 169 -1.76 -2.13 -1.57
CA GLU A 169 -1.76 -1.97 -3.03
C GLU A 169 -0.55 -2.57 -3.75
N SER A 170 0.56 -2.74 -3.03
CA SER A 170 1.73 -3.45 -3.56
C SER A 170 1.47 -4.94 -3.79
N GLU A 171 0.35 -5.47 -3.28
CA GLU A 171 -0.08 -6.85 -3.46
C GLU A 171 -1.10 -6.97 -4.61
N ASN A 172 -0.65 -7.49 -5.76
CA ASN A 172 -1.50 -7.68 -6.95
C ASN A 172 -2.63 -8.73 -6.79
N SER A 173 -2.75 -9.40 -5.63
CA SER A 173 -3.80 -10.39 -5.38
C SER A 173 -5.13 -9.76 -4.93
N THR A 174 -5.11 -8.46 -4.62
CA THR A 174 -6.26 -7.69 -4.10
C THR A 174 -6.83 -8.35 -2.84
N GLY A 175 -5.95 -8.61 -1.86
CA GLY A 175 -6.31 -9.13 -0.54
C GLY A 175 -6.59 -10.63 -0.47
N PHE A 176 -6.50 -11.39 -1.57
CA PHE A 176 -6.82 -12.82 -1.56
C PHE A 176 -5.96 -13.65 -0.59
N HIS A 177 -4.68 -13.33 -0.44
CA HIS A 177 -3.78 -14.10 0.43
C HIS A 177 -4.07 -13.90 1.93
N ALA A 178 -4.57 -12.72 2.33
CA ALA A 178 -4.88 -12.38 3.72
C ALA A 178 -5.99 -11.32 3.83
N PRO A 179 -7.25 -11.66 3.49
CA PRO A 179 -8.31 -10.66 3.31
C PRO A 179 -8.65 -9.89 4.58
N HIS A 180 -8.66 -10.56 5.74
CA HIS A 180 -8.94 -9.92 7.01
C HIS A 180 -7.83 -8.94 7.43
N GLU A 181 -6.57 -9.28 7.12
CA GLU A 181 -5.45 -8.40 7.44
C GLU A 181 -5.42 -7.20 6.49
N ALA A 182 -5.67 -7.42 5.19
CA ALA A 182 -5.84 -6.33 4.23
C ALA A 182 -6.94 -5.36 4.68
N ALA A 183 -8.11 -5.88 5.07
CA ALA A 183 -9.21 -5.07 5.59
C ALA A 183 -8.81 -4.28 6.85
N ARG A 184 -8.11 -4.91 7.81
CA ARG A 184 -7.63 -4.24 9.03
C ARG A 184 -6.65 -3.11 8.72
N VAL A 185 -5.70 -3.35 7.82
CA VAL A 185 -4.68 -2.37 7.43
C VAL A 185 -5.32 -1.19 6.69
N LEU A 186 -6.24 -1.45 5.76
CA LEU A 186 -6.98 -0.41 5.02
C LEU A 186 -7.88 0.42 5.95
N ALA A 187 -8.60 -0.21 6.87
CA ALA A 187 -9.40 0.50 7.87
C ALA A 187 -8.51 1.40 8.76
N THR A 188 -7.33 0.90 9.16
CA THR A 188 -6.35 1.68 9.93
C THR A 188 -5.81 2.85 9.11
N ALA A 189 -5.56 2.66 7.81
CA ALA A 189 -5.13 3.73 6.91
C ALA A 189 -6.19 4.85 6.81
N ALA A 190 -7.45 4.47 6.61
CA ALA A 190 -8.57 5.41 6.56
C ALA A 190 -8.71 6.19 7.89
N ASP A 191 -8.66 5.50 9.03
CA ASP A 191 -8.75 6.12 10.36
C ASP A 191 -7.59 7.10 10.60
N LEU A 192 -6.34 6.71 10.33
CA LEU A 192 -5.19 7.59 10.44
C LEU A 192 -5.33 8.85 9.57
N ALA A 193 -5.87 8.71 8.36
CA ALA A 193 -6.14 9.86 7.50
C ALA A 193 -7.20 10.79 8.12
N ARG A 194 -8.29 10.25 8.68
CA ARG A 194 -9.30 11.06 9.38
C ARG A 194 -8.75 11.73 10.64
N GLN A 195 -7.93 11.04 11.42
CA GLN A 195 -7.21 11.63 12.56
C GLN A 195 -6.28 12.77 12.11
N GLY A 196 -5.65 12.65 10.94
CA GLY A 196 -4.85 13.73 10.36
C GLY A 196 -5.68 14.98 10.07
N GLN A 197 -6.92 14.80 9.58
CA GLN A 197 -7.84 15.92 9.36
C GLN A 197 -8.27 16.56 10.68
N LEU A 198 -8.47 15.77 11.75
CA LEU A 198 -8.75 16.28 13.08
C LEU A 198 -7.57 17.08 13.64
N ALA A 199 -6.33 16.57 13.49
CA ALA A 199 -5.12 17.26 13.92
C ALA A 199 -4.90 18.62 13.23
N LEU A 200 -5.41 18.80 12.00
CA LEU A 200 -5.39 20.10 11.32
C LEU A 200 -6.43 21.08 11.85
N ARG A 201 -7.58 20.58 12.30
CA ARG A 201 -8.73 21.40 12.73
C ARG A 201 -8.66 21.76 14.21
N ASP A 202 -8.10 20.88 15.04
CA ASP A 202 -7.98 21.03 16.47
C ASP A 202 -6.53 20.84 16.92
N ALA A 203 -5.87 21.94 17.28
CA ALA A 203 -4.50 21.93 17.79
C ALA A 203 -4.34 21.19 19.13
N GLY A 204 -5.44 20.96 19.86
CA GLY A 204 -5.46 20.16 21.09
C GLY A 204 -5.66 18.66 20.85
N PHE A 205 -5.91 18.24 19.60
CA PHE A 205 -6.12 16.83 19.29
C PHE A 205 -4.83 16.03 19.46
N VAL A 206 -4.87 15.07 20.39
CA VAL A 206 -3.82 14.09 20.59
C VAL A 206 -4.27 12.77 19.97
N PRO A 207 -3.68 12.31 18.85
CA PRO A 207 -4.06 11.04 18.27
C PRO A 207 -3.80 9.91 19.27
N PRO A 208 -4.73 8.94 19.41
CA PRO A 208 -4.53 7.79 20.27
C PRO A 208 -3.21 7.09 19.92
N ARG A 209 -2.47 6.66 20.93
CA ARG A 209 -1.25 5.88 20.69
C ARG A 209 -1.63 4.55 20.03
N PRO A 210 -0.95 4.16 18.94
CA PRO A 210 -1.19 2.88 18.29
C PRO A 210 -0.75 1.70 19.16
#